data_AF-A0A7C1PG80-F1
#
_entry.id   AF-A0A7C1PG80-F1
#
_cell.length_a   1.000
_cell.length_b   1.000
_cell.length_c   1.000
_cell.angle_alpha   90.00
_cell.angle_beta   90.00
_cell.angle_gamma   90.00
#
_symmetry.space_group_name_H-M   'P 1'
#
loop_
_entity.id
_entity.type
_entity.pdbx_description
1 polymer ?
#
loop_
_entity_poly.entity_id
_entity_poly.type
_entity_poly.pdbx_seq_one_letter_code
_entity_poly.pdbx_strand_id
1 'polypeptide(L)'
;VPPDAVGDERKEAALFKITWLTAPGTPVFCAALLSMVLLRLSPAQVLAVFRKTIYQMRIPIPTIACMLGLSYVTKYAGMDATLGVAFAETGVLYPFFAAMLGWLGVFLTGTDAGSNALFGSLQKITATEVWNTHGSTALRHLSLEQAQILICTANSTGGVMGKMIDAQSICVATAGTNQVGREADIFKAVIWHSVLLACVVGLMTAAQAFLWPFTQMVPK
;
A
#
# COMPACT_ATOMS: atom_id res chain seq x y z
N VAL A 1 -14.49 -20.29 24.04
CA VAL A 1 -14.57 -18.82 24.28
C VAL A 1 -15.32 -18.63 25.59
N PRO A 2 -14.75 -17.96 26.61
CA PRO A 2 -15.44 -17.70 27.86
C PRO A 2 -16.70 -16.85 27.63
N PRO A 3 -17.76 -17.03 28.44
CA PRO A 3 -19.09 -16.45 28.22
C PRO A 3 -19.16 -14.91 28.36
N ASP A 4 -18.10 -14.25 28.81
CA ASP A 4 -18.05 -12.80 29.03
C ASP A 4 -17.30 -12.03 27.92
N ALA A 5 -16.95 -12.69 26.81
CA ALA A 5 -16.19 -12.10 25.70
C ALA A 5 -17.04 -11.33 24.67
N VAL A 6 -18.36 -11.25 24.87
CA VAL A 6 -19.26 -10.50 23.98
C VAL A 6 -19.51 -9.12 24.59
N GLY A 7 -18.51 -8.25 24.45
CA GLY A 7 -18.72 -6.82 24.62
C GLY A 7 -19.79 -6.34 23.63
N ASP A 8 -20.70 -5.50 24.12
CA ASP A 8 -21.80 -4.82 23.42
C ASP A 8 -21.63 -4.80 21.88
N GLU A 9 -22.53 -5.48 21.16
CA GLU A 9 -22.60 -5.51 19.69
C GLU A 9 -22.83 -4.09 19.14
N ARG A 10 -21.81 -3.24 19.16
CA ARG A 10 -21.81 -1.98 18.41
C ARG A 10 -21.63 -2.34 16.95
N LYS A 11 -22.76 -2.50 16.25
CA LYS A 11 -22.84 -2.49 14.79
C LYS A 11 -21.95 -1.37 14.28
N GLU A 12 -20.95 -1.67 13.45
CA GLU A 12 -20.10 -0.65 12.84
C GLU A 12 -21.02 0.42 12.23
N ALA A 13 -20.90 1.66 12.70
CA ALA A 13 -21.69 2.74 12.17
C ALA A 13 -21.31 2.93 10.70
N ALA A 14 -22.23 2.61 9.79
CA ALA A 14 -22.09 2.82 8.34
C ALA A 14 -22.19 4.32 8.00
N LEU A 15 -21.34 5.13 8.61
CA LEU A 15 -21.17 6.53 8.29
C LEU A 15 -20.23 6.62 7.10
N PHE A 16 -20.79 6.85 5.92
CA PHE A 16 -19.99 7.20 4.75
C PHE A 16 -19.38 8.60 4.97
N LYS A 17 -18.17 8.64 5.53
CA LYS A 17 -17.40 9.87 5.65
C LYS A 17 -17.05 10.34 4.25
N ILE A 18 -17.67 11.43 3.83
CA ILE A 18 -17.39 12.05 2.55
C ILE A 18 -16.06 12.83 2.65
N THR A 19 -14.95 12.14 2.45
CA THR A 19 -13.60 12.73 2.46
C THR A 19 -13.25 13.31 1.08
N TRP A 20 -14.05 14.29 0.60
CA TRP A 20 -13.81 14.94 -0.70
C TRP A 20 -12.37 15.44 -0.83
N LEU A 21 -11.80 16.08 0.20
CA LEU A 21 -10.49 16.74 0.08
C LEU A 21 -9.29 15.78 0.20
N THR A 22 -9.42 14.72 1.00
CA THR A 22 -8.33 13.75 1.25
C THR A 22 -8.41 12.52 0.34
N ALA A 23 -9.47 12.38 -0.46
CA ALA A 23 -9.50 11.38 -1.51
C ALA A 23 -8.39 11.71 -2.54
N PRO A 24 -7.49 10.77 -2.87
CA PRO A 24 -6.37 11.02 -3.80
C PRO A 24 -6.81 11.56 -5.16
N GLY A 25 -8.03 11.23 -5.59
CA GLY A 25 -8.60 11.68 -6.86
C GLY A 25 -8.92 13.18 -6.91
N THR A 26 -9.23 13.82 -5.78
CA THR A 26 -9.65 15.22 -5.77
C THR A 26 -8.49 16.18 -6.07
N PRO A 27 -7.30 16.06 -5.45
CA PRO A 27 -6.13 16.85 -5.85
C PRO A 27 -5.75 16.64 -7.31
N VAL A 28 -5.81 15.40 -7.82
CA VAL A 28 -5.52 15.08 -9.23
C VAL A 28 -6.54 15.73 -10.16
N PHE A 29 -7.83 15.69 -9.81
CA PHE A 29 -8.89 16.34 -10.56
C PHE A 29 -8.71 17.87 -10.56
N CYS A 30 -8.43 18.47 -9.41
CA CYS A 30 -8.13 19.90 -9.31
C CYS A 30 -6.89 20.27 -10.13
N ALA A 31 -5.81 19.47 -10.07
CA ALA A 31 -4.62 19.68 -10.89
C ALA A 31 -4.92 19.58 -12.38
N ALA A 32 -5.81 18.66 -12.79
CA ALA A 32 -6.28 18.55 -14.17
C ALA A 32 -7.08 19.80 -14.59
N LEU A 33 -8.02 20.28 -13.76
CA LEU A 33 -8.76 21.52 -14.01
C LEU A 33 -7.82 22.72 -14.15
N LEU A 34 -6.88 22.89 -13.23
CA LEU A 34 -5.89 23.96 -13.28
C LEU A 34 -5.01 23.86 -14.53
N SER A 35 -4.59 22.65 -14.90
CA SER A 35 -3.80 22.41 -16.11
C SER A 35 -4.59 22.78 -17.38
N MET A 36 -5.89 22.49 -17.43
CA MET A 36 -6.76 22.88 -18.56
C MET A 36 -6.86 24.40 -18.71
N VAL A 37 -6.97 25.12 -17.59
CA VAL A 37 -7.04 26.59 -17.59
C VAL A 37 -5.69 27.21 -17.97
N LEU A 38 -4.58 26.73 -17.38
CA LEU A 38 -3.24 27.24 -17.63
C LEU A 38 -2.79 27.02 -19.08
N LEU A 39 -3.07 25.84 -19.65
CA LEU A 39 -2.73 25.49 -21.02
C LEU A 39 -3.74 26.01 -22.06
N ARG A 40 -4.84 26.65 -21.61
CA ARG A 40 -5.92 27.19 -22.45
C ARG A 40 -6.45 26.16 -23.45
N LEU A 41 -6.70 24.94 -22.97
CA LEU A 41 -7.15 23.85 -23.84
C LEU A 41 -8.57 24.12 -24.35
N SER A 42 -8.77 23.89 -25.64
CA SER A 42 -10.10 23.92 -26.26
C SER A 42 -10.97 22.75 -25.76
N PRO A 43 -12.31 22.90 -25.72
CA PRO A 43 -13.21 21.83 -25.31
C PRO A 43 -13.03 20.52 -26.09
N ALA A 44 -12.67 20.62 -27.38
CA ALA A 44 -12.39 19.47 -28.23
C ALA A 44 -11.15 18.69 -27.75
N GLN A 45 -10.09 19.39 -27.34
CA GLN A 45 -8.88 18.77 -26.79
C GLN A 45 -9.14 18.08 -25.45
N VAL A 46 -9.92 18.73 -24.58
CA VAL A 46 -10.34 18.15 -23.30
C VAL A 46 -11.09 16.84 -23.52
N LEU A 47 -12.07 16.83 -24.43
CA LEU A 47 -12.84 15.62 -24.74
C LEU A 47 -11.97 14.52 -25.37
N ALA A 48 -11.02 14.89 -26.25
CA ALA A 48 -10.10 13.93 -26.85
C ALA A 48 -9.21 13.25 -25.80
N VAL A 49 -8.64 14.02 -24.86
CA VAL A 49 -7.84 13.49 -23.75
C VAL A 49 -8.69 12.61 -22.84
N PHE A 50 -9.91 13.05 -22.48
CA PHE A 50 -10.81 12.27 -21.65
C PHE A 50 -11.17 10.91 -22.26
N ARG A 51 -11.47 10.87 -23.57
CA ARG A 51 -11.71 9.62 -24.30
C ARG A 51 -10.48 8.73 -24.33
N LYS A 52 -9.29 9.30 -24.55
CA LYS A 52 -8.03 8.55 -24.51
C LYS A 52 -7.80 7.92 -23.13
N THR A 53 -8.06 8.66 -22.06
CA THR A 53 -7.95 8.17 -20.68
C THR A 53 -8.91 7.02 -20.42
N ILE A 54 -10.19 7.13 -20.81
CA ILE A 54 -11.17 6.03 -20.67
C ILE A 54 -10.67 4.77 -21.38
N TYR A 55 -10.17 4.92 -22.60
CA TYR A 55 -9.65 3.78 -23.36
C TYR A 55 -8.42 3.14 -22.70
N GLN A 56 -7.52 3.93 -22.13
CA GLN A 56 -6.36 3.43 -21.37
C GLN A 56 -6.80 2.69 -20.10
N MET A 57 -7.85 3.16 -19.43
CA MET A 57 -8.36 2.58 -18.18
C MET A 57 -9.15 1.27 -18.36
N ARG A 58 -9.44 0.85 -19.60
CA ARG A 58 -10.21 -0.38 -19.88
C ARG A 58 -9.57 -1.66 -19.35
N ILE A 59 -8.23 -1.71 -19.27
CA ILE A 59 -7.49 -2.88 -18.76
C ILE A 59 -7.27 -2.76 -17.23
N PRO A 60 -6.79 -1.61 -16.69
CA PRO A 60 -6.60 -1.47 -15.25
C PRO A 60 -7.87 -1.64 -14.40
N ILE A 61 -9.02 -1.10 -14.83
CA ILE A 61 -10.27 -1.16 -14.06
C ILE A 61 -10.68 -2.60 -13.71
N PRO A 62 -10.84 -3.53 -14.68
CA PRO A 62 -11.19 -4.92 -14.38
C PRO A 62 -10.09 -5.63 -13.57
N THR A 63 -8.80 -5.35 -13.81
CA THR A 63 -7.71 -5.92 -13.01
C THR A 63 -7.81 -5.54 -11.54
N ILE A 64 -8.07 -4.26 -11.23
CA ILE A 64 -8.27 -3.79 -9.85
C ILE A 64 -9.52 -4.44 -9.25
N ALA A 65 -10.61 -4.57 -10.01
CA ALA A 65 -11.82 -5.26 -9.54
C ALA A 65 -11.54 -6.73 -9.19
N CYS A 66 -10.75 -7.44 -10.02
CA CYS A 66 -10.32 -8.81 -9.74
C CYS A 66 -9.40 -8.90 -8.51
N MET A 67 -8.46 -7.96 -8.33
CA MET A 67 -7.58 -7.92 -7.16
C MET A 67 -8.37 -7.65 -5.87
N LEU A 68 -9.34 -6.73 -5.90
CA LEU A 68 -10.25 -6.50 -4.79
C LEU A 68 -11.10 -7.75 -4.51
N GLY A 69 -11.63 -8.41 -5.55
CA GLY A 69 -12.34 -9.67 -5.40
C GLY A 69 -11.49 -10.75 -4.74
N LEU A 70 -10.24 -10.93 -5.18
CA LEU A 70 -9.29 -11.86 -4.57
C LEU A 70 -8.97 -11.48 -3.12
N SER A 71 -8.78 -10.19 -2.83
CA SER A 71 -8.62 -9.68 -1.46
C SER A 71 -9.81 -10.04 -0.57
N TYR A 72 -11.04 -9.84 -1.04
CA TYR A 72 -12.22 -10.24 -0.28
C TYR A 72 -12.29 -11.76 -0.08
N VAL A 73 -11.98 -12.55 -1.11
CA VAL A 73 -11.97 -14.02 -1.01
C VAL A 73 -10.95 -14.49 0.03
N THR A 74 -9.72 -13.99 -0.03
CA THR A 74 -8.64 -14.35 0.92
C THR A 74 -8.94 -13.90 2.35
N LYS A 75 -9.51 -12.70 2.50
CA LYS A 75 -10.01 -12.18 3.78
C LYS A 75 -11.12 -13.04 4.36
N TYR A 76 -12.17 -13.34 3.59
CA TYR A 76 -13.30 -14.14 4.07
C TYR A 76 -12.97 -15.62 4.27
N ALA A 77 -11.98 -16.14 3.54
CA ALA A 77 -11.43 -17.47 3.76
C ALA A 77 -10.57 -17.57 5.04
N GLY A 78 -10.32 -16.45 5.75
CA GLY A 78 -9.50 -16.42 6.96
C GLY A 78 -7.99 -16.56 6.71
N MET A 79 -7.56 -16.50 5.45
CA MET A 79 -6.14 -16.60 5.08
C MET A 79 -5.34 -15.41 5.64
N ASP A 80 -5.87 -14.20 5.51
CA ASP A 80 -5.26 -12.97 6.05
C ASP A 80 -5.03 -13.07 7.55
N ALA A 81 -6.00 -13.63 8.28
CA ALA A 81 -5.92 -13.80 9.73
C ALA A 81 -4.86 -14.84 10.10
N THR A 82 -4.84 -15.98 9.39
CA THR A 82 -3.87 -17.05 9.63
C THR A 82 -2.44 -16.57 9.36
N LEU A 83 -2.21 -15.91 8.22
CA LEU A 83 -0.91 -15.33 7.89
C LEU A 83 -0.53 -14.20 8.83
N GLY A 84 -1.51 -13.38 9.24
CA GLY A 84 -1.25 -12.27 10.16
C GLY A 84 -0.81 -12.73 11.54
N VAL A 85 -1.47 -13.75 12.12
CA VAL A 85 -1.02 -14.37 13.37
C VAL A 85 0.36 -15.00 13.20
N ALA A 86 0.59 -15.73 12.11
CA ALA A 86 1.89 -16.35 11.85
C ALA A 86 3.03 -15.31 11.71
N PHE A 87 2.77 -14.17 11.06
CA PHE A 87 3.75 -13.10 10.95
C PHE A 87 3.92 -12.33 12.25
N ALA A 88 2.92 -12.29 13.13
CA ALA A 88 3.05 -11.62 14.42
C ALA A 88 4.15 -12.24 15.31
N GLU A 89 4.45 -13.53 15.13
CA GLU A 89 5.55 -14.24 15.80
C GLU A 89 6.93 -13.65 15.50
N THR A 90 7.09 -12.87 14.41
CA THR A 90 8.36 -12.14 14.16
C THR A 90 8.60 -11.01 15.16
N GLY A 91 7.57 -10.63 15.94
CA GLY A 91 7.66 -9.72 17.07
C GLY A 91 8.31 -8.37 16.72
N VAL A 92 9.45 -8.09 17.38
CA VAL A 92 10.18 -6.82 17.27
C VAL A 92 10.66 -6.55 15.84
N LEU A 93 10.87 -7.58 15.01
CA LEU A 93 11.34 -7.41 13.64
C LEU A 93 10.21 -7.12 12.65
N TYR A 94 8.95 -7.29 13.06
CA TYR A 94 7.83 -7.18 12.14
C TYR A 94 7.73 -5.81 11.42
N PRO A 95 7.96 -4.65 12.07
CA PRO A 95 7.93 -3.36 11.38
C PRO A 95 8.89 -3.27 10.18
N PHE A 96 10.06 -3.92 10.26
CA PHE A 96 10.98 -4.03 9.13
C PHE A 96 10.40 -4.92 8.02
N PHE A 97 9.88 -6.10 8.39
CA PHE A 97 9.30 -7.03 7.44
C PHE A 97 7.99 -6.54 6.81
N ALA A 98 7.24 -5.67 7.49
CA ALA A 98 6.03 -5.05 6.95
C ALA A 98 6.32 -4.26 5.67
N ALA A 99 7.44 -3.51 5.64
CA ALA A 99 7.89 -2.81 4.44
C ALA A 99 8.34 -3.79 3.33
N MET A 100 9.01 -4.88 3.69
CA MET A 100 9.42 -5.92 2.74
C MET A 100 8.24 -6.69 2.15
N LEU A 101 7.20 -6.94 2.94
CA LEU A 101 5.93 -7.51 2.48
C LEU A 101 5.24 -6.57 1.49
N GLY A 102 5.23 -5.26 1.78
CA GLY A 102 4.74 -4.23 0.86
C GLY A 102 5.51 -4.22 -0.47
N TRP A 103 6.85 -4.25 -0.39
CA TRP A 103 7.76 -4.35 -1.53
C TRP A 103 7.45 -5.57 -2.40
N LEU A 104 7.32 -6.75 -1.78
CA LEU A 104 6.99 -7.99 -2.49
C LEU A 104 5.60 -7.90 -3.13
N GLY A 105 4.63 -7.34 -2.41
CA GLY A 105 3.27 -7.20 -2.90
C GLY A 105 3.20 -6.33 -4.15
N VAL A 106 3.91 -5.20 -4.19
CA VAL A 106 3.92 -4.33 -5.36
C VAL A 106 4.77 -4.87 -6.50
N PHE A 107 5.87 -5.57 -6.20
CA PHE A 107 6.61 -6.29 -7.23
C PHE A 107 5.72 -7.28 -8.00
N LEU A 108 4.85 -8.00 -7.29
CA LEU A 108 3.92 -8.97 -7.88
C LEU A 108 2.71 -8.32 -8.57
N THR A 109 2.14 -7.27 -7.99
CA THR A 109 0.92 -6.64 -8.53
C THR A 109 1.19 -5.54 -9.57
N GLY A 110 2.39 -4.95 -9.57
CA GLY A 110 2.74 -3.76 -10.36
C GLY A 110 2.09 -2.46 -9.86
N THR A 111 1.34 -2.49 -8.75
CA THR A 111 0.61 -1.31 -8.27
C THR A 111 0.39 -1.30 -6.76
N ASP A 112 0.61 -0.14 -6.14
CA ASP A 112 0.36 0.08 -4.71
C ASP A 112 -1.12 -0.12 -4.37
N ALA A 113 -2.03 0.26 -5.27
CA ALA A 113 -3.46 0.07 -5.05
C ALA A 113 -3.82 -1.42 -4.99
N GLY A 114 -3.23 -2.24 -5.87
CA GLY A 114 -3.41 -3.69 -5.88
C GLY A 114 -2.76 -4.37 -4.67
N SER A 115 -1.54 -3.95 -4.29
CA SER A 115 -0.86 -4.48 -3.10
C SER A 115 -1.63 -4.14 -1.81
N ASN A 116 -2.14 -2.92 -1.68
CA ASN A 116 -2.96 -2.53 -0.53
C ASN A 116 -4.31 -3.26 -0.50
N ALA A 117 -4.91 -3.52 -1.66
CA ALA A 117 -6.09 -4.38 -1.74
C ALA A 117 -5.76 -5.77 -1.19
N LEU A 118 -4.71 -6.43 -1.69
CA LEU A 118 -4.38 -7.81 -1.32
C LEU A 118 -3.85 -7.97 0.11
N PHE A 119 -2.95 -7.09 0.54
CA PHE A 119 -2.21 -7.27 1.81
C PHE A 119 -2.58 -6.25 2.89
N GLY A 120 -3.37 -5.22 2.60
CA GLY A 120 -3.71 -4.19 3.59
C GLY A 120 -4.49 -4.74 4.79
N SER A 121 -5.42 -5.66 4.55
CA SER A 121 -6.17 -6.36 5.61
C SER A 121 -5.25 -7.22 6.47
N LEU A 122 -4.38 -8.03 5.85
CA LEU A 122 -3.34 -8.81 6.53
C LEU A 122 -2.42 -7.94 7.38
N GLN A 123 -1.93 -6.81 6.85
CA GLN A 123 -1.04 -5.89 7.56
C GLN A 123 -1.73 -5.27 8.78
N LYS A 124 -3.02 -4.91 8.65
CA LYS A 124 -3.83 -4.41 9.78
C LYS A 124 -4.04 -5.47 10.87
N ILE A 125 -4.34 -6.71 10.48
CA ILE A 125 -4.49 -7.82 11.43
C ILE A 125 -3.17 -8.08 12.13
N THR A 126 -2.07 -8.20 11.37
CA THR A 126 -0.75 -8.46 11.95
C THR A 126 -0.31 -7.35 12.90
N ALA A 127 -0.56 -6.08 12.56
CA ALA A 127 -0.28 -4.96 13.46
C ALA A 127 -1.02 -5.09 14.80
N THR A 128 -2.26 -5.58 14.76
CA THR A 128 -3.08 -5.81 15.96
C THR A 128 -2.55 -6.97 16.78
N GLU A 129 -2.16 -8.07 16.14
CA GLU A 129 -1.59 -9.24 16.81
C GLU A 129 -0.20 -8.96 17.41
N VAL A 130 0.67 -8.25 16.69
CA VAL A 130 1.97 -7.81 17.22
C VAL A 130 1.78 -6.89 18.42
N TRP A 131 0.78 -6.00 18.38
CA TRP A 131 0.44 -5.15 19.51
C TRP A 131 -0.07 -5.95 20.73
N ASN A 132 -0.93 -6.95 20.53
CA ASN A 132 -1.51 -7.74 21.62
C ASN A 132 -0.48 -8.69 22.25
N THR A 133 0.28 -9.41 21.43
CA THR A 133 1.20 -10.46 21.87
C THR A 133 2.58 -9.92 22.25
N HIS A 134 3.04 -8.89 21.54
CA HIS A 134 4.37 -8.32 21.72
C HIS A 134 4.36 -6.83 22.09
N GLY A 135 3.22 -6.20 22.39
CA GLY A 135 3.11 -4.76 22.69
C GLY A 135 4.04 -4.25 23.81
N SER A 136 4.47 -5.14 24.71
CA SER A 136 5.42 -4.82 25.78
C SER A 136 6.86 -4.59 25.28
N THR A 137 7.21 -5.16 24.12
CA THR A 137 8.57 -5.20 23.54
C THR A 137 8.60 -4.58 22.14
N ALA A 138 7.63 -4.93 21.29
CA ALA A 138 7.35 -4.34 19.99
C ALA A 138 6.32 -3.21 20.16
N LEU A 139 6.58 -2.02 19.59
CA LEU A 139 5.63 -0.90 19.52
C LEU A 139 5.20 -0.24 20.86
N ARG A 140 5.88 -0.49 21.99
CA ARG A 140 5.56 0.03 23.35
C ARG A 140 5.17 1.52 23.43
N HIS A 141 5.64 2.34 22.51
CA HIS A 141 5.42 3.80 22.50
C HIS A 141 4.24 4.27 21.63
N LEU A 142 3.61 3.37 20.88
CA LEU A 142 2.48 3.68 19.99
C LEU A 142 1.15 3.34 20.67
N SER A 143 0.03 3.82 20.14
CA SER A 143 -1.29 3.23 20.41
C SER A 143 -1.60 2.13 19.38
N LEU A 144 -2.63 1.31 19.63
CA LEU A 144 -3.10 0.32 18.65
C LEU A 144 -3.41 0.96 17.29
N GLU A 145 -4.06 2.12 17.28
CA GLU A 145 -4.38 2.85 16.04
C GLU A 145 -3.12 3.31 15.32
N GLN A 146 -2.15 3.85 16.05
CA GLN A 146 -0.86 4.25 15.47
C GLN A 146 -0.08 3.05 14.93
N ALA A 147 -0.13 1.90 15.60
CA ALA A 147 0.50 0.67 15.13
C ALA A 147 -0.11 0.21 13.80
N GLN A 148 -1.44 0.20 13.71
CA GLN A 148 -2.13 -0.12 12.46
C GLN A 148 -1.77 0.88 11.35
N ILE A 149 -1.75 2.18 11.64
CA ILE A 149 -1.37 3.22 10.67
C ILE A 149 0.07 3.01 10.20
N LEU A 150 1.02 2.79 11.11
CA LEU A 150 2.44 2.63 10.77
C LEU A 150 2.66 1.42 9.86
N ILE A 151 2.13 0.26 10.25
CA ILE A 151 2.30 -0.99 9.48
C ILE A 151 1.56 -0.93 8.13
N CYS A 152 0.32 -0.41 8.10
CA CYS A 152 -0.39 -0.22 6.84
C CYS A 152 0.33 0.78 5.92
N THR A 153 0.91 1.83 6.49
CA THR A 153 1.69 2.82 5.72
C THR A 153 2.98 2.21 5.20
N ALA A 154 3.65 1.37 6.01
CA ALA A 154 4.84 0.63 5.63
C ALA A 154 4.59 -0.27 4.40
N ASN A 155 3.39 -0.85 4.29
CA ASN A 155 2.99 -1.62 3.11
C ASN A 155 3.06 -0.78 1.83
N SER A 156 2.57 0.47 1.88
CA SER A 156 2.63 1.37 0.72
C SER A 156 4.04 1.92 0.49
N THR A 157 4.74 2.38 1.52
CA THR A 157 6.06 3.00 1.36
C THR A 157 7.12 1.99 0.91
N GLY A 158 7.09 0.76 1.45
CA GLY A 158 7.90 -0.35 0.96
C GLY A 158 7.49 -0.78 -0.44
N GLY A 159 6.19 -0.75 -0.73
CA GLY A 159 5.62 -1.03 -2.05
C GLY A 159 6.16 -0.14 -3.16
N VAL A 160 6.34 1.15 -2.92
CA VAL A 160 6.95 2.08 -3.90
C VAL A 160 8.34 1.61 -4.33
N MET A 161 9.12 1.01 -3.42
CA MET A 161 10.44 0.47 -3.78
C MET A 161 10.31 -0.79 -4.64
N GLY A 162 9.24 -1.56 -4.48
CA GLY A 162 8.91 -2.72 -5.32
C GLY A 162 8.61 -2.34 -6.77
N LYS A 163 8.06 -1.14 -7.01
CA LYS A 163 7.78 -0.66 -8.38
C LYS A 163 9.00 -0.58 -9.28
N MET A 164 10.19 -0.36 -8.71
CA MET A 164 11.41 -0.29 -9.52
C MET A 164 11.69 -1.59 -10.27
N ILE A 165 11.25 -2.73 -9.72
CA ILE A 165 11.50 -4.05 -10.28
C ILE A 165 10.24 -4.71 -10.84
N ASP A 166 9.08 -4.04 -10.77
CA ASP A 166 7.85 -4.60 -11.30
C ASP A 166 7.90 -4.64 -12.84
N ALA A 167 7.31 -5.69 -13.42
CA ALA A 167 7.38 -5.93 -14.85
C ALA A 167 6.72 -4.81 -15.67
N GLN A 168 5.68 -4.14 -15.16
CA GLN A 168 4.98 -3.08 -15.87
C GLN A 168 5.86 -1.83 -15.97
N SER A 169 6.48 -1.42 -14.85
CA SER A 169 7.40 -0.29 -14.79
C SER A 169 8.65 -0.51 -15.63
N ILE A 170 9.21 -1.72 -15.65
CA ILE A 170 10.36 -2.05 -16.49
C ILE A 170 10.01 -1.97 -17.98
N CYS A 171 8.86 -2.50 -18.40
CA CYS A 171 8.40 -2.39 -19.78
C CYS A 171 8.18 -0.93 -20.23
N VAL A 172 7.68 -0.08 -19.32
CA VAL A 172 7.56 1.36 -19.60
C VAL A 172 8.93 2.02 -19.68
N ALA A 173 9.87 1.64 -18.81
CA ALA A 173 11.23 2.14 -18.83
C ALA A 173 11.97 1.76 -20.12
N THR A 174 11.88 0.51 -20.59
CA THR A 174 12.50 0.08 -21.85
C THR A 174 11.92 0.81 -23.05
N ALA A 175 10.62 1.04 -23.08
CA ALA A 175 9.97 1.83 -24.12
C ALA A 175 10.43 3.31 -24.10
N GLY A 176 10.62 3.89 -22.92
CA GLY A 176 11.07 5.28 -22.75
C GLY A 176 12.55 5.50 -23.07
N THR A 177 13.41 4.52 -22.82
CA THR A 177 14.85 4.58 -23.10
C THR A 177 15.25 4.01 -24.46
N ASN A 178 14.26 3.55 -25.25
CA ASN A 178 14.45 2.90 -26.54
C ASN A 178 15.31 1.61 -26.45
N GLN A 179 15.14 0.85 -25.36
CA GLN A 179 15.84 -0.40 -25.05
C GLN A 179 14.87 -1.61 -25.03
N VAL A 180 13.86 -1.60 -25.90
CA VAL A 180 12.86 -2.68 -26.00
C VAL A 180 13.54 -4.03 -26.26
N GLY A 181 13.18 -5.07 -25.50
CA GLY A 181 13.82 -6.39 -25.55
C GLY A 181 15.06 -6.53 -24.65
N ARG A 182 15.42 -5.50 -23.88
CA ARG A 182 16.49 -5.52 -22.87
C ARG A 182 15.95 -5.33 -21.44
N GLU A 183 14.72 -5.76 -21.18
CA GLU A 183 14.05 -5.66 -19.87
C GLU A 183 14.90 -6.32 -18.76
N ALA A 184 15.52 -7.45 -19.08
CA ALA A 184 16.37 -8.19 -18.15
C ALA A 184 17.63 -7.41 -17.72
N ASP A 185 18.20 -6.59 -18.60
CA ASP A 185 19.39 -5.80 -18.29
C ASP A 185 19.03 -4.66 -17.33
N ILE A 186 17.89 -4.00 -17.56
CA ILE A 186 17.35 -2.98 -16.65
C ILE A 186 17.03 -3.63 -15.30
N PHE A 187 16.32 -4.76 -15.28
CA PHE A 187 15.99 -5.49 -14.05
C PHE A 187 17.25 -5.80 -13.21
N LYS A 188 18.29 -6.36 -13.84
CA LYS A 188 19.56 -6.70 -13.17
C LYS A 188 20.25 -5.47 -12.60
N ALA A 189 20.15 -4.33 -13.27
CA ALA A 189 20.74 -3.07 -12.79
C ALA A 189 19.99 -2.50 -11.58
N VAL A 190 18.66 -2.60 -11.56
CA VAL A 190 17.81 -1.93 -10.55
C VAL A 190 17.45 -2.82 -9.36
N ILE A 191 17.57 -4.14 -9.45
CA ILE A 191 17.18 -5.05 -8.36
C ILE A 191 17.90 -4.75 -7.04
N TRP A 192 19.20 -4.51 -7.08
CA TRP A 192 19.98 -4.19 -5.88
C TRP A 192 19.60 -2.83 -5.29
N HIS A 193 19.30 -1.85 -6.15
CA HIS A 193 18.81 -0.55 -5.72
C HIS A 193 17.44 -0.67 -5.05
N SER A 194 16.56 -1.50 -5.61
CA SER A 194 15.23 -1.76 -5.07
C SER A 194 15.27 -2.44 -3.71
N VAL A 195 16.08 -3.49 -3.55
CA VAL A 195 16.25 -4.19 -2.28
C VAL A 195 16.90 -3.29 -1.23
N LEU A 196 17.94 -2.53 -1.59
CA LEU A 196 18.60 -1.61 -0.66
C LEU A 196 17.63 -0.55 -0.15
N LEU A 197 16.87 0.07 -1.05
CA LEU A 197 15.89 1.08 -0.67
C LEU A 197 14.73 0.49 0.13
N ALA A 198 14.28 -0.74 -0.18
CA ALA A 198 13.28 -1.44 0.63
C ALA A 198 13.79 -1.70 2.06
N CYS A 199 15.06 -2.12 2.22
CA CYS A 199 15.69 -2.26 3.52
C CYS A 199 15.80 -0.92 4.26
N VAL A 200 16.13 0.17 3.58
CA VAL A 200 16.17 1.51 4.18
C VAL A 200 14.78 1.90 4.69
N VAL A 201 13.73 1.70 3.89
CA VAL A 201 12.34 1.96 4.32
C VAL A 201 11.95 1.08 5.50
N GLY A 202 12.31 -0.21 5.48
CA GLY A 202 12.07 -1.11 6.61
C GLY A 202 12.79 -0.68 7.89
N LEU A 203 14.04 -0.23 7.78
CA LEU A 203 14.79 0.34 8.91
C LEU A 203 14.17 1.63 9.42
N MET A 204 13.65 2.47 8.53
CA MET A 204 12.91 3.68 8.91
C MET A 204 11.60 3.33 9.62
N THR A 205 10.84 2.34 9.15
CA THR A 205 9.62 1.86 9.82
C THR A 205 9.96 1.27 11.19
N ALA A 206 11.04 0.52 11.32
CA ALA A 206 11.53 0.05 12.61
C ALA A 206 11.95 1.21 13.52
N ALA A 207 12.66 2.22 13.01
CA ALA A 207 13.00 3.42 13.77
C ALA A 207 11.74 4.17 14.26
N GLN A 208 10.70 4.29 13.42
CA GLN A 208 9.40 4.87 13.80
C GLN A 208 8.65 4.03 14.84
N ALA A 209 8.89 2.72 14.89
CA ALA A 209 8.32 1.82 15.90
C ALA A 209 9.05 1.88 17.26
N PHE A 210 10.38 2.09 17.27
CA PHE A 210 11.22 1.90 18.46
C PHE A 210 11.89 3.17 19.01
N LEU A 211 12.23 4.14 18.16
CA LEU A 211 13.06 5.28 18.56
C LEU A 211 12.21 6.53 18.80
N TRP A 212 12.27 7.05 20.03
CA TRP A 212 11.85 8.42 20.33
C TRP A 212 12.94 9.38 19.78
N PRO A 213 12.64 10.43 18.99
CA PRO A 213 11.33 11.06 18.71
C PRO A 213 10.64 10.64 17.39
N PHE A 214 11.18 9.68 16.63
CA PHE A 214 10.58 9.24 15.35
C PHE A 214 9.18 8.64 15.51
N THR A 215 8.86 8.11 16.70
CA THR A 215 7.51 7.69 17.09
C THR A 215 6.46 8.82 17.01
N GLN A 216 6.87 10.10 17.14
CA GLN A 216 5.96 11.24 16.99
C GLN A 216 5.58 11.56 15.54
N MET A 217 6.28 10.98 14.56
CA MET A 217 5.92 11.15 13.15
C MET A 217 4.69 10.31 12.77
N VAL A 218 4.29 9.35 13.61
CA VAL A 218 3.11 8.52 13.35
C VAL A 218 1.84 9.27 13.77
N PRO A 219 0.93 9.59 12.83
CA PRO A 219 -0.30 10.32 13.12
C PRO A 219 -1.13 9.59 14.18
N LYS A 220 -1.73 10.37 15.08
CA LYS A 220 -2.74 9.87 16.01
C LYS A 220 -4.09 9.74 15.33
#